data_AF-A0A929G5E6-F1
#
_entry.id   AF-A0A929G5E6-F1
#
_cell.length_a   1.000
_cell.length_b   1.000
_cell.length_c   1.000
_cell.angle_alpha   90.00
_cell.angle_beta   90.00
_cell.angle_gamma   90.00
#
_symmetry.space_group_name_H-M   'P 1'
#
loop_
_entity.id
_entity.type
_entity.pdbx_description
1 polymer ?
#
loop_
_entity_poly.entity_id
_entity_poly.type
_entity_poly.pdbx_seq_one_letter_code
_entity_poly.pdbx_strand_id
1 'polypeptide(L)' 'MAWPDLDKRISTLVQWTFESKHLVVFTAAGISTESGLPDFRGPDGIWTR' A
#
# COMPACT_ATOMS: atom_id res chain seq x y z
N MET A 1 13.69 0.69 9.88
CA MET A 1 14.00 0.01 8.60
C MET A 1 14.13 1.11 7.55
N ALA A 2 15.32 1.31 6.99
CA ALA A 2 15.51 2.28 5.92
C ALA A 2 15.16 1.59 4.59
N TRP A 3 14.34 2.24 3.77
CA TRP A 3 14.01 1.79 2.42
C TRP A 3 14.88 2.60 1.45
N PRO A 4 16.06 2.10 1.06
CA PRO A 4 17.11 2.89 0.41
C PRO A 4 16.76 3.43 -1.00
N ASP A 5 15.54 3.19 -1.48
CA ASP A 5 15.05 3.57 -2.80
C ASP A 5 13.58 4.06 -2.79
N LEU A 6 13.01 4.36 -1.62
CA LEU A 6 11.60 4.74 -1.49
C LEU A 6 11.24 5.93 -2.39
N ASP A 7 12.05 6.98 -2.39
CA ASP A 7 11.83 8.18 -3.19
C ASP A 7 11.83 7.88 -4.70
N LYS A 8 12.70 6.97 -5.15
CA LYS A 8 12.76 6.53 -6.54
C LYS A 8 11.49 5.75 -6.92
N ARG A 9 11.01 4.87 -6.04
CA ARG A 9 9.79 4.09 -6.27
C ARG A 9 8.54 4.98 -6.29
N ILE A 10 8.45 5.96 -5.39
CA ILE A 10 7.38 6.97 -5.39
C ILE A 10 7.41 7.78 -6.69
N SER A 11 8.58 8.27 -7.10
CA SER A 11 8.73 9.05 -8.35
C SER A 11 8.26 8.25 -9.57
N THR A 12 8.59 6.96 -9.62
CA THR A 12 8.16 6.05 -10.69
C THR A 12 6.64 5.88 -10.71
N LEU A 13 6.01 5.67 -9.54
CA LEU A 13 4.55 5.56 -9.43
C LEU A 13 3.83 6.84 -9.86
N VAL A 14 4.37 8.00 -9.49
CA VAL A 14 3.84 9.31 -9.91
C VAL A 14 3.87 9.45 -11.43
N GLN A 15 4.99 9.10 -12.07
CA GLN A 15 5.10 9.12 -13.54
C GLN A 15 4.02 8.22 -14.18
N TRP A 16 3.92 6.96 -13.76
CA TRP A 16 2.92 6.04 -14.30
C TRP A 16 1.48 6.52 -14.08
N THR A 17 1.21 7.20 -12.96
CA THR A 17 -0.09 7.79 -12.66
C THR A 17 -0.44 8.88 -13.67
N PHE A 18 0.51 9.76 -14.02
CA PHE A 18 0.29 10.82 -15.01
C PHE A 18 0.18 10.31 -16.45
N GLU A 19 0.91 9.25 -16.80
CA GLU A 19 0.90 8.68 -18.16
C GLU A 19 -0.31 7.76 -18.42
N SER A 20 -0.97 7.29 -17.36
CA SER A 20 -2.12 6.38 -17.46
C SER A 20 -3.38 7.10 -17.95
N LYS A 21 -3.99 6.61 -19.04
CA LYS A 21 -5.32 7.07 -19.50
C LYS A 21 -6.44 6.64 -18.56
N HIS A 22 -6.31 5.46 -17.95
CA HIS A 22 -7.27 4.88 -17.02
C HIS A 22 -6.52 4.21 -15.87
N LEU A 23 -6.50 4.83 -14.70
CA LEU A 23 -5.85 4.30 -13.50
C LEU A 23 -6.87 3.53 -12.66
N VAL A 24 -6.53 2.31 -12.26
CA VAL A 24 -7.29 1.51 -11.29
C VAL A 24 -6.37 1.11 -10.16
N VAL A 25 -6.82 1.29 -8.91
CA VAL A 25 -6.06 0.93 -7.71
C VAL A 25 -6.83 -0.16 -6.96
N PHE A 26 -6.14 -1.25 -6.65
CA PHE A 26 -6.67 -2.32 -5.82
C PHE A 26 -6.19 -2.14 -4.39
N THR A 27 -7.13 -2.02 -3.45
CA THR A 27 -6.83 -1.91 -2.02
C THR A 27 -7.35 -3.14 -1.28
N ALA A 28 -6.87 -3.30 -0.05
CA ALA A 28 -7.29 -4.35 0.87
C ALA A 28 -7.27 -3.80 2.31
N ALA A 29 -7.63 -4.64 3.29
CA ALA A 29 -7.76 -4.25 4.70
C ALA A 29 -6.51 -3.54 5.27
N GLY A 30 -5.31 -3.84 4.74
CA GLY A 30 -4.06 -3.21 5.18
C GLY A 30 -4.04 -1.68 5.07
N ILE A 31 -4.83 -1.06 4.18
CA ILE A 31 -4.87 0.42 4.09
C ILE A 31 -5.61 1.07 5.27
N SER A 32 -6.37 0.29 6.04
CA SER A 32 -7.20 0.76 7.15
C SER A 32 -6.62 0.44 8.53
N THR A 33 -5.45 -0.19 8.61
CA THR A 33 -4.84 -0.56 9.90
C THR A 33 -4.47 0.66 10.73
N GLU A 34 -3.95 1.71 10.09
CA GLU A 34 -3.60 2.97 10.75
C GLU A 34 -4.83 3.74 11.28
N SER A 35 -6.05 3.42 10.81
CA SER A 35 -7.30 3.95 11.39
C SER A 35 -7.89 3.07 12.51
N GLY A 36 -7.14 2.05 12.97
CA GLY A 36 -7.54 1.16 14.05
C GLY A 36 -8.43 -0.02 13.64
N LEU A 37 -8.67 -0.23 12.33
CA LEU A 37 -9.36 -1.43 11.86
C LEU A 37 -8.35 -2.56 11.66
N PRO A 38 -8.57 -3.76 12.23
CA PRO A 38 -7.64 -4.86 12.04
C PRO A 38 -7.64 -5.34 10.59
N ASP A 39 -6.48 -5.77 10.09
CA ASP A 39 -6.43 -6.53 8.85
C ASP A 39 -6.73 -8.02 9.10
N PHE A 40 -6.66 -8.82 8.03
CA PHE A 40 -6.96 -10.24 8.12
C PHE A 40 -5.74 -11.14 8.38
N ARG A 41 -4.56 -10.76 7.89
CA ARG A 41 -3.40 -11.68 7.74
C ARG A 41 -2.04 -11.07 8.11
N GLY A 42 -2.02 -9.81 8.55
CA GLY A 42 -0.82 -9.17 9.09
C GLY A 42 -0.41 -9.79 10.43
N PRO A 43 0.69 -9.33 11.04
CA PRO A 43 1.19 -9.88 12.30
C PRO A 43 0.12 -9.97 13.42
N ASP A 44 -0.81 -9.02 13.46
CA ASP A 44 -1.94 -8.97 14.40
C ASP A 44 -3.31 -9.15 13.70
N GLY A 45 -3.31 -9.74 12.51
CA GLY A 45 -4.51 -9.96 11.71
C GLY A 45 -5.48 -10.97 12.32
N ILE A 46 -6.77 -10.81 12.02
CA ILE A 46 -7.87 -11.61 12.60
C ILE A 46 -7.65 -13.13 12.41
N TRP A 47 -7.06 -13.56 11.29
CA TRP A 47 -6.86 -14.96 10.94
C TRP A 47 -5.42 -15.44 11.08
N THR A 48 -4.54 -14.63 11.67
CA THR A 48 -3.12 -14.98 11.84
C THR A 48 -2.90 -15.92 13.03
N ARG A 49 -3.86 -16.02 13.95
CA ARG A 49 -3.83 -16.88 15.15
C ARG A 49 -4.83 -18.02 15.04
#